data_AF-A0AA42AR36-F1
#
_entry.id   AF-A0AA42AR36-F1
#
_cell.length_a   1.000
_cell.length_b   1.000
_cell.length_c   1.000
_cell.angle_alpha   90.00
_cell.angle_beta   90.00
_cell.angle_gamma   90.00
#
_symmetry.space_group_name_H-M   'P 1'
#
loop_
_entity.id
_entity.type
_entity.pdbx_description
1 polymer ?
#
loop_
_entity_poly.entity_id
_entity_poly.type
_entity_poly.pdbx_seq_one_letter_code
_entity_poly.pdbx_strand_id
1 'polypeptide(L)'
;MELQDIASSYSDSISEEICNSAAKMANNLEVDALFVYTKTGHMASLLSRCRPDCPIFAFTSTTSVRRHLNLQWGLIPFRKLRAS
;
A
#
# COMPACT_ATOMS: atom_id res chain seq x y z
N MET A 1 22.02 -15.69 -17.62
CA MET A 1 21.31 -16.19 -16.42
C MET A 1 20.08 -15.30 -16.26
N GLU A 2 19.02 -15.58 -17.02
CA GLU A 2 17.76 -14.83 -16.99
C GLU A 2 16.64 -15.82 -16.68
N LEU A 3 16.09 -15.73 -15.48
CA LEU A 3 14.95 -16.54 -15.02
C LEU A 3 14.17 -15.83 -13.90
N GLN A 4 14.39 -14.52 -13.67
CA GLN A 4 13.71 -13.75 -12.61
C GLN A 4 12.51 -12.93 -13.10
N ASP A 5 12.31 -12.73 -14.41
CA ASP A 5 11.33 -11.74 -14.92
C ASP A 5 9.88 -12.23 -15.02
N ILE A 6 9.64 -13.54 -15.13
CA ILE A 6 8.28 -14.08 -15.29
C ILE A 6 7.56 -14.15 -13.93
N ALA A 7 8.28 -14.55 -12.88
CA ALA A 7 7.70 -14.68 -11.53
C ALA A 7 7.41 -13.31 -10.88
N SER A 8 8.26 -12.30 -11.13
CA SER A 8 8.05 -10.94 -10.62
C SER A 8 6.81 -10.29 -11.21
N SER A 9 6.64 -10.40 -12.54
CA SER A 9 5.46 -9.87 -13.25
C SER A 9 4.14 -10.45 -12.71
N TYR A 10 4.12 -11.75 -12.41
CA TYR A 10 2.93 -12.38 -11.82
C TYR A 10 2.64 -11.86 -10.40
N SER A 11 3.65 -11.74 -9.54
CA SER A 11 3.45 -11.18 -8.20
C SER A 11 3.01 -9.72 -8.20
N ASP A 12 3.49 -8.93 -9.17
CA ASP A 12 3.10 -7.53 -9.35
C ASP A 12 1.63 -7.44 -9.78
N SER A 13 1.20 -8.27 -10.74
CA SER A 13 -0.21 -8.31 -11.16
C SER A 13 -1.17 -8.68 -10.02
N ILE A 14 -0.80 -9.66 -9.17
CA ILE A 14 -1.60 -10.00 -7.99
C ILE A 14 -1.69 -8.80 -7.05
N SER A 15 -0.57 -8.13 -6.79
CA SER A 15 -0.52 -6.99 -5.87
C SER A 15 -1.37 -5.83 -6.39
N GLU A 16 -1.34 -5.57 -7.70
CA GLU A 16 -2.20 -4.57 -8.35
C GLU A 16 -3.68 -4.94 -8.25
N GLU A 17 -4.07 -6.18 -8.55
CA GLU A 17 -5.48 -6.60 -8.48
C GLU A 17 -6.04 -6.57 -7.05
N ILE A 18 -5.23 -6.90 -6.04
CA ILE A 18 -5.60 -6.74 -4.64
C ILE A 18 -5.87 -5.26 -4.32
N CYS A 19 -4.98 -4.36 -4.75
CA CYS A 19 -5.14 -2.93 -4.47
C CYS A 19 -6.33 -2.32 -5.21
N ASN A 20 -6.54 -2.69 -6.47
CA ASN A 20 -7.69 -2.29 -7.28
C ASN A 20 -9.01 -2.73 -6.63
N SER A 21 -9.07 -4.00 -6.22
CA SER A 21 -10.25 -4.57 -5.58
C SER A 21 -10.54 -3.92 -4.23
N ALA A 22 -9.49 -3.69 -3.42
CA ALA A 22 -9.62 -3.05 -2.12
C ALA A 22 -10.09 -1.59 -2.23
N ALA A 23 -9.52 -0.81 -3.16
CA ALA A 23 -9.93 0.58 -3.38
C ALA A 23 -11.38 0.66 -3.89
N LYS A 24 -11.77 -0.20 -4.83
CA LYS A 24 -13.14 -0.27 -5.34
C LYS A 24 -14.14 -0.63 -4.23
N MET A 25 -13.79 -1.61 -3.40
CA MET A 25 -14.61 -2.02 -2.26
C MET A 25 -14.75 -0.89 -1.23
N ALA A 26 -13.65 -0.21 -0.91
CA ALA A 26 -13.64 0.92 0.02
C ALA A 26 -14.59 2.04 -0.44
N ASN A 27 -14.56 2.39 -1.73
CA ASN A 27 -15.44 3.42 -2.27
C ASN A 27 -16.91 2.95 -2.30
N ASN A 28 -17.16 1.72 -2.77
CA ASN A 28 -18.52 1.18 -2.87
C ASN A 28 -19.23 1.05 -1.51
N LEU A 29 -18.45 0.78 -0.45
CA LEU A 29 -18.97 0.64 0.90
C LEU A 29 -18.85 1.92 1.73
N GLU A 30 -18.33 3.00 1.13
CA GLU A 30 -18.10 4.29 1.79
C GLU A 30 -17.37 4.14 3.14
N VAL A 31 -16.32 3.30 3.17
CA VAL A 31 -15.60 3.02 4.41
C VAL A 31 -14.86 4.25 4.91
N ASP A 32 -14.74 4.39 6.24
CA ASP A 32 -14.07 5.54 6.85
C ASP A 32 -12.56 5.56 6.56
N ALA A 33 -11.93 4.40 6.37
CA ALA A 33 -10.48 4.30 6.17
C ALA A 33 -10.02 2.95 5.61
N LEU A 34 -8.84 2.97 4.99
CA LEU A 34 -8.10 1.80 4.52
C LEU A 34 -6.83 1.61 5.35
N PHE A 35 -6.54 0.39 5.79
CA PHE A 35 -5.32 0.08 6.55
C PHE A 35 -4.41 -0.85 5.75
N VAL A 36 -3.12 -0.52 5.67
CA VAL A 36 -2.13 -1.35 4.97
C VAL A 36 -0.86 -1.49 5.79
N TYR A 37 -0.41 -2.72 6.00
CA TYR A 37 0.92 -3.01 6.53
C TYR A 37 1.89 -3.23 5.37
N THR A 38 3.01 -2.51 5.35
CA THR A 38 3.98 -2.60 4.26
C THR A 38 5.42 -2.50 4.73
N LYS A 39 6.25 -3.43 4.26
CA LYS A 39 7.69 -3.48 4.59
C LYS A 39 8.50 -2.49 3.74
N THR A 40 8.23 -2.44 2.44
CA THR A 40 8.98 -1.64 1.46
C THR A 40 8.22 -0.40 0.98
N GLY A 41 6.91 -0.31 1.24
CA GLY A 41 6.04 0.76 0.73
C GLY A 41 5.25 0.36 -0.53
N HIS A 42 5.54 -0.79 -1.15
CA HIS A 42 4.96 -1.18 -2.45
C HIS A 42 3.42 -1.21 -2.44
N MET A 43 2.81 -1.98 -1.54
CA MET A 43 1.34 -2.05 -1.42
C MET A 43 0.69 -0.69 -1.13
N ALA A 44 1.30 0.12 -0.25
CA ALA A 44 0.78 1.45 0.05
C ALA A 44 0.83 2.38 -1.17
N SER A 45 1.91 2.30 -1.95
CA SER A 45 2.05 3.02 -3.22
C SER A 45 1.03 2.58 -4.26
N LEU A 46 0.72 1.28 -4.35
CA LEU A 46 -0.31 0.77 -5.26
C LEU A 46 -1.70 1.27 -4.86
N LEU A 47 -2.07 1.16 -3.59
CA LEU A 47 -3.34 1.72 -3.10
C LEU A 47 -3.46 3.23 -3.35
N SER A 48 -2.37 3.98 -3.15
CA SER A 48 -2.32 5.41 -3.44
C SER A 48 -2.55 5.74 -4.93
N ARG A 49 -2.10 4.87 -5.85
CA ARG A 49 -2.37 5.00 -7.30
C ARG A 49 -3.86 4.83 -7.61
N CYS A 50 -4.57 3.97 -6.87
CA CYS A 50 -5.99 3.72 -7.08
C CYS A 50 -6.91 4.88 -6.63
N ARG A 51 -6.38 5.86 -5.89
CA ARG A 51 -7.09 7.06 -5.42
C ARG A 51 -8.44 6.79 -4.70
N PRO A 52 -8.51 5.88 -3.71
CA PRO A 52 -9.75 5.62 -2.96
C PRO A 52 -10.21 6.85 -2.17
N ASP A 53 -11.52 7.11 -2.09
CA ASP A 53 -12.07 8.34 -1.50
C ASP A 53 -11.80 8.49 0.02
N CYS A 54 -11.42 7.39 0.68
CA CYS A 54 -11.05 7.34 2.09
C CYS A 54 -9.53 7.46 2.32
N PRO A 55 -9.09 7.93 3.51
CA PRO A 55 -7.67 7.97 3.86
C PRO A 55 -7.06 6.56 3.98
N ILE A 56 -5.78 6.44 3.61
CA ILE A 56 -5.00 5.19 3.69
C ILE A 56 -3.98 5.29 4.82
N PHE A 57 -4.22 4.56 5.91
CA PHE A 57 -3.28 4.44 7.02
C PHE A 57 -2.24 3.34 6.75
N ALA A 58 -0.99 3.75 6.52
CA ALA A 58 0.09 2.83 6.15
C ALA A 58 1.06 2.59 7.30
N PHE A 59 1.13 1.35 7.79
CA PHE A 59 2.06 0.95 8.83
C PHE A 59 3.32 0.35 8.24
N THR A 60 4.47 0.90 8.63
CA THR A 60 5.78 0.40 8.22
C THR A 60 6.75 0.29 9.39
N SER A 61 7.74 -0.58 9.26
CA SER A 61 8.78 -0.79 10.28
C SER A 61 9.94 0.20 10.20
N THR A 62 10.10 0.93 9.08
CA THR A 62 11.27 1.80 8.87
C THR A 62 10.89 3.27 8.70
N THR A 63 11.72 4.15 9.25
CA THR A 63 11.53 5.61 9.09
C THR A 63 11.73 6.05 7.63
N SER A 64 12.60 5.37 6.87
CA SER A 64 12.85 5.70 5.45
C SER A 64 11.62 5.48 4.59
N VAL A 65 10.96 4.32 4.73
CA VAL A 65 9.71 4.02 4.02
C VAL A 65 8.62 4.99 4.46
N ARG A 66 8.49 5.27 5.77
CA ARG A 66 7.51 6.25 6.26
C ARG A 66 7.67 7.60 5.57
N ARG A 67 8.90 8.10 5.44
CA ARG A 67 9.19 9.38 4.78
C ARG A 67 8.82 9.36 3.30
N HIS A 68 9.14 8.28 2.58
CA HIS A 68 8.74 8.12 1.18
C HIS A 68 7.22 8.15 1.00
N LEU A 69 6.48 7.44 1.86
CA LEU A 69 5.01 7.38 1.76
C LEU A 69 4.33 8.74 2.01
N ASN A 70 4.96 9.68 2.71
CA ASN A 70 4.40 11.03 2.90
C ASN A 70 4.30 11.84 1.60
N LEU A 71 5.00 11.42 0.54
CA LEU A 71 4.97 12.10 -0.76
C LEU A 71 3.84 11.60 -1.67
N GLN A 72 3.08 10.61 -1.21
CA GLN A 72 2.11 9.89 -2.00
C GLN A 72 0.68 10.25 -1.59
N TRP A 73 -0.23 10.19 -2.56
CA TRP A 73 -1.61 10.63 -2.38
C TRP A 73 -2.36 9.81 -1.32
N GLY A 74 -3.13 10.48 -0.47
CA GLY A 74 -4.06 9.85 0.47
C GLY A 74 -3.42 9.04 1.61
N LEU A 75 -2.08 8.95 1.64
CA LEU A 75 -1.37 8.13 2.60
C LEU A 75 -1.07 8.89 3.89
N ILE A 76 -1.39 8.24 5.02
CA ILE A 76 -1.08 8.69 6.38
C ILE A 76 -0.18 7.63 7.02
N PRO A 77 1.16 7.76 6.91
CA PRO A 77 2.07 6.68 7.29
C PRO A 77 2.49 6.73 8.76
N PHE A 78 2.41 5.58 9.44
CA PHE A 78 2.88 5.37 10.80
C PHE A 78 4.10 4.46 10.84
N ARG A 79 5.07 4.82 11.70
CA ARG A 79 6.14 3.90 12.06
C ARG A 79 5.65 3.02 13.20
N LYS A 80 5.65 1.70 13.01
CA LYS A 80 5.39 0.75 14.10
C LYS A 80 6.42 1.01 15.21
N LEU A 81 5.96 1.49 16.37
CA LEU A 81 6.77 1.58 17.57
C LEU A 81 6.87 0.16 18.15
N ARG A 82 8.07 -0.27 18.55
CA ARG A 82 8.21 -1.49 19.33
C ARG A 82 7.48 -1.26 20.66
N ALA A 83 6.46 -2.07 20.95
CA ALA A 83 5.99 -2.22 22.32
C ALA A 83 7.13 -2.87 23.12
N SER A 84 7.50 -2.24 24.23
CA SER A 84 8.52 -2.74 25.18
C SER A 84 7.87 -3.68 26.17
#